data_AF-A0A090WR81-F1
#
_entry.id   AF-A0A090WR81-F1
#
_cell.length_a   1.000
_cell.length_b   1.000
_cell.length_c   1.000
_cell.angle_alpha   90.00
_cell.angle_beta   90.00
_cell.angle_gamma   90.00
#
_symmetry.space_group_name_H-M   'P 1'
#
loop_
_entity.id
_entity.type
_entity.pdbx_description
1 polymer ?
#
loop_
_entity_poly.entity_id
_entity_poly.type
_entity_poly.pdbx_seq_one_letter_code
_entity_poly.pdbx_strand_id
1 'polypeptide(L)'
;MIINERYQSIRQQTIDFCSHLHPEDYAIQVVKFASPAKWHLAHTTWFFETFILKAELDGYVEYDSNFNFLFNSYYNNVGSRVLQSNRGNMSRPSTDTIFAYRDYVDKHMLDFFETNPKQKLLDLVDLGLNHEQQHQELLITDVKYMLGNNALFPVFNSDFNLIKDENTAADTVKISADVYKIGYQDRGFCYDNELGVHKVYVPDFEINNFLVTNGDYLSFMEAGGYSDFNLWLDEGWAWVNAEQIKAPPCIGIK
;
A
#
# COMPACT_ATOMS: atom_id res chain seq x y z
N MET A 1 -22.40 -1.49 5.55
CA MET A 1 -21.73 -0.51 6.40
C MET A 1 -21.90 0.85 5.73
N ILE A 2 -22.42 1.83 6.46
CA ILE A 2 -22.63 3.20 5.94
C ILE A 2 -21.25 3.84 5.72
N ILE A 3 -21.10 4.76 4.75
CA ILE A 3 -19.78 5.30 4.35
C ILE A 3 -19.00 5.92 5.51
N ASN A 4 -19.67 6.54 6.48
CA ASN A 4 -19.07 7.08 7.69
C ASN A 4 -18.41 5.98 8.54
N GLU A 5 -19.13 4.87 8.80
CA GLU A 5 -18.59 3.73 9.53
C GLU A 5 -17.40 3.09 8.80
N ARG A 6 -17.45 3.02 7.45
CA ARG A 6 -16.31 2.56 6.63
C ARG A 6 -15.12 3.51 6.75
N TYR A 7 -15.36 4.82 6.71
CA TYR A 7 -14.32 5.83 6.91
C TYR A 7 -13.61 5.60 8.24
N GLN A 8 -14.36 5.58 9.35
CA GLN A 8 -13.79 5.37 10.67
C GLN A 8 -13.05 4.04 10.77
N SER A 9 -13.63 2.95 10.26
CA SER A 9 -13.01 1.62 10.30
C SER A 9 -11.69 1.56 9.54
N ILE A 10 -11.61 2.11 8.33
CA ILE A 10 -10.37 2.11 7.52
C ILE A 10 -9.33 3.03 8.15
N ARG A 11 -9.73 4.21 8.62
CA ARG A 11 -8.82 5.15 9.31
C ARG A 11 -8.23 4.52 10.58
N GLN A 12 -9.02 3.77 11.33
CA GLN A 12 -8.60 3.06 12.53
C GLN A 12 -7.64 1.91 12.24
N GLN A 13 -7.86 1.14 11.16
CA GLN A 13 -6.93 0.07 10.75
C GLN A 13 -5.50 0.58 10.54
N THR A 14 -5.34 1.78 9.99
CA THR A 14 -4.03 2.43 9.85
C THR A 14 -3.39 2.71 11.22
N ILE A 15 -4.18 3.15 12.21
CA ILE A 15 -3.70 3.42 13.57
C ILE A 15 -3.36 2.14 14.33
N ASP A 16 -4.20 1.11 14.21
CA ASP A 16 -4.01 -0.19 14.86
C ASP A 16 -2.72 -0.88 14.36
N PHE A 17 -2.38 -0.72 13.08
CA PHE A 17 -1.08 -1.17 12.59
C PHE A 17 0.06 -0.39 13.26
N CYS A 18 -0.04 0.96 13.25
CA CYS A 18 0.96 1.86 13.80
C CYS A 18 1.17 1.74 15.33
N SER A 19 0.22 1.19 16.09
CA SER A 19 0.34 1.05 17.54
C SER A 19 1.49 0.12 17.99
N HIS A 20 2.04 -0.66 17.07
CA HIS A 20 3.19 -1.53 17.30
C HIS A 20 4.54 -0.83 17.09
N LEU A 21 4.54 0.42 16.61
CA LEU A 21 5.75 1.18 16.28
C LEU A 21 6.21 2.06 17.44
N HIS A 22 7.52 2.19 17.60
CA HIS A 22 8.13 3.19 18.49
C HIS A 22 8.24 4.56 17.80
N PRO A 23 8.31 5.68 18.55
CA PRO A 23 8.41 7.02 17.97
C PRO A 23 9.53 7.18 16.91
N GLU A 24 10.66 6.49 17.10
CA GLU A 24 11.81 6.49 16.20
C GLU A 24 11.47 5.89 14.82
N ASP A 25 10.64 4.85 14.78
CA ASP A 25 10.28 4.10 13.57
C ASP A 25 9.50 4.95 12.57
N TYR A 26 8.79 5.97 13.05
CA TYR A 26 7.90 6.78 12.23
C TYR A 26 8.62 7.65 11.19
N ALA A 27 9.90 7.96 11.39
CA ALA A 27 10.64 8.94 10.59
C ALA A 27 11.69 8.32 9.64
N ILE A 28 11.98 7.03 9.77
CA ILE A 28 13.07 6.40 9.06
C ILE A 28 12.67 6.04 7.61
N GLN A 29 13.56 6.32 6.67
CA GLN A 29 13.50 5.82 5.30
C GLN A 29 14.80 5.07 5.01
N VAL A 30 14.75 3.74 5.03
CA VAL A 30 15.96 2.91 4.82
C VAL A 30 16.32 2.74 3.34
N VAL A 31 15.38 2.96 2.42
CA VAL A 31 15.57 2.85 0.97
C VAL A 31 14.75 3.90 0.23
N LYS A 32 15.24 4.34 -0.94
CA LYS A 32 14.67 5.47 -1.70
C LYS A 32 13.23 5.25 -2.19
N PHE A 33 12.81 3.99 -2.34
CA PHE A 33 11.46 3.64 -2.79
C PHE A 33 10.45 3.52 -1.64
N ALA A 34 10.91 3.30 -0.40
CA ALA A 34 10.05 3.29 0.78
C ALA A 34 9.75 4.72 1.25
N SER A 35 8.71 4.89 2.07
CA SER A 35 8.42 6.14 2.77
C SER A 35 8.29 5.91 4.29
N PRO A 36 8.62 6.91 5.12
CA PRO A 36 8.44 6.80 6.56
C PRO A 36 6.97 6.61 6.95
N ALA A 37 6.68 5.87 8.02
CA ALA A 37 5.30 5.63 8.47
C ALA A 37 4.51 6.92 8.72
N LYS A 38 5.15 7.96 9.30
CA LYS A 38 4.49 9.27 9.48
C LYS A 38 4.14 9.96 8.17
N TRP A 39 4.89 9.68 7.10
CA TRP A 39 4.55 10.21 5.79
C TRP A 39 3.31 9.52 5.23
N HIS A 40 3.14 8.20 5.36
CA HIS A 40 1.91 7.50 4.99
C HIS A 40 0.70 8.07 5.72
N LEU A 41 0.79 8.18 7.06
CA LEU A 41 -0.27 8.73 7.91
C LEU A 41 -0.70 10.13 7.49
N ALA A 42 0.26 11.00 7.20
CA ALA A 42 0.00 12.37 6.78
C ALA A 42 -0.52 12.44 5.34
N HIS A 43 0.02 11.61 4.44
CA HIS A 43 -0.35 11.59 3.03
C HIS A 43 -1.81 11.16 2.82
N THR A 44 -2.27 10.10 3.48
CA THR A 44 -3.68 9.69 3.33
C THR A 44 -4.62 10.73 3.89
N THR A 45 -4.20 11.45 4.93
CA THR A 45 -4.95 12.57 5.53
C THR A 45 -5.00 13.78 4.63
N TRP A 46 -3.87 14.11 4.00
CA TRP A 46 -3.75 15.16 2.99
C TRP A 46 -4.68 14.95 1.82
N PHE A 47 -4.94 13.70 1.41
CA PHE A 47 -5.90 13.40 0.37
C PHE A 47 -7.30 13.93 0.73
N PHE A 48 -7.81 13.58 1.91
CA PHE A 48 -9.15 14.01 2.37
C PHE A 48 -9.22 15.52 2.58
N GLU A 49 -8.21 16.12 3.21
CA GLU A 49 -8.16 17.57 3.40
C GLU A 49 -8.17 18.31 2.05
N THR A 50 -7.33 17.89 1.10
CA THR A 50 -7.11 18.62 -0.15
C THR A 50 -8.27 18.47 -1.12
N PHE A 51 -8.73 17.23 -1.34
CA PHE A 51 -9.69 16.95 -2.40
C PHE A 51 -11.14 17.02 -1.93
N ILE A 52 -11.41 16.97 -0.63
CA ILE A 52 -12.76 16.98 -0.08
C ILE A 52 -12.98 18.23 0.76
N LEU A 53 -12.27 18.37 1.88
CA LEU A 53 -12.59 19.42 2.86
C LEU A 53 -12.31 20.83 2.29
N LYS A 54 -11.12 21.07 1.76
CA LYS A 54 -10.74 22.38 1.17
C LYS A 54 -11.54 22.73 -0.08
N ALA A 55 -12.00 21.73 -0.82
CA ALA A 55 -12.70 21.92 -2.08
C ALA A 55 -14.20 22.20 -1.88
N GLU A 56 -14.82 21.61 -0.84
CA GLU A 56 -16.28 21.53 -0.74
C GLU A 56 -16.87 22.16 0.54
N LEU A 57 -16.08 22.39 1.59
CA LEU A 57 -16.58 23.02 2.82
C LEU A 57 -16.25 24.51 2.86
N ASP A 58 -17.29 25.34 2.76
CA ASP A 58 -17.20 26.78 2.93
C ASP A 58 -16.63 27.14 4.32
N GLY A 59 -15.56 27.93 4.34
CA GLY A 59 -14.92 28.38 5.58
C GLY A 59 -14.02 27.33 6.25
N TYR A 60 -13.74 26.20 5.59
CA TYR A 60 -12.72 25.26 6.06
C TYR A 60 -11.35 25.94 6.17
N VAL A 61 -10.68 25.74 7.31
CA VAL A 61 -9.34 26.25 7.56
C VAL A 61 -8.37 25.09 7.39
N GLU A 62 -7.39 25.23 6.50
CA GLU A 62 -6.36 24.20 6.35
C GLU A 62 -5.54 24.06 7.64
N TYR A 63 -5.13 22.84 7.97
CA TYR A 63 -4.40 22.55 9.20
C TYR A 63 -3.03 23.24 9.25
N ASP A 64 -2.25 23.10 8.17
CA ASP A 64 -0.95 23.75 7.98
C ASP A 64 -0.66 23.93 6.48
N SER A 65 -0.38 25.16 6.06
CA SER A 65 -0.17 25.50 4.66
C SER A 65 1.06 24.82 4.03
N ASN A 66 2.00 24.33 4.83
CA ASN A 66 3.16 23.58 4.35
C ASN A 66 2.83 22.13 4.01
N PHE A 67 1.73 21.57 4.53
CA PHE A 67 1.47 20.13 4.45
C PHE A 67 1.19 19.68 3.01
N ASN A 68 0.64 20.56 2.18
CA ASN A 68 0.50 20.28 0.76
C ASN A 68 1.85 19.99 0.09
N PHE A 69 2.89 20.78 0.37
CA PHE A 69 4.22 20.56 -0.19
C PHE A 69 4.89 19.29 0.36
N LEU A 70 4.67 18.99 1.63
CA LEU A 70 5.31 17.85 2.31
C LEU A 70 4.66 16.51 1.97
N PHE A 71 3.35 16.49 1.78
CA PHE A 71 2.56 15.27 1.70
C PHE A 71 1.88 15.05 0.35
N ASN A 72 2.00 15.95 -0.63
CA ASN A 72 1.64 15.63 -2.01
C ASN A 72 2.60 14.56 -2.58
N SER A 73 2.05 13.45 -3.08
CA SER A 73 2.81 12.33 -3.63
C SER A 73 3.34 12.59 -5.04
N TYR A 74 2.45 12.94 -5.98
CA TYR A 74 2.78 13.11 -7.41
C TYR A 74 1.76 13.96 -8.19
N TYR A 75 0.80 14.60 -7.51
CA TYR A 75 -0.22 15.43 -8.16
C TYR A 75 0.40 16.78 -8.57
N ASN A 76 1.01 16.82 -9.75
CA ASN A 76 1.71 18.01 -10.29
C ASN A 76 0.76 19.21 -10.44
N ASN A 77 -0.53 18.97 -10.68
CA ASN A 77 -1.57 20.00 -10.75
C ASN A 77 -1.88 20.63 -9.38
N VAL A 78 -1.56 19.95 -8.27
CA VAL A 78 -1.80 20.44 -6.90
C VAL A 78 -0.62 21.26 -6.37
N GLY A 79 0.60 21.04 -6.90
CA GLY A 79 1.76 21.91 -6.63
C GLY A 79 3.10 21.18 -6.52
N SER A 80 4.11 21.93 -6.08
CA SER A 80 5.44 21.41 -5.76
C SER A 80 5.38 20.36 -4.64
N ARG A 81 6.39 19.48 -4.59
CA ARG A 81 6.46 18.41 -3.58
C ARG A 81 7.89 18.07 -3.14
N VAL A 82 7.99 17.43 -1.98
CA VAL A 82 9.20 16.71 -1.57
C VAL A 82 9.40 15.47 -2.43
N LEU A 83 10.63 15.25 -2.93
CA LEU A 83 10.98 14.04 -3.67
C LEU A 83 10.87 12.81 -2.77
N GLN A 84 10.34 11.70 -3.30
CA GLN A 84 10.16 10.46 -2.55
C GLN A 84 11.44 10.00 -1.85
N SER A 85 12.59 10.10 -2.53
CA SER A 85 13.90 9.72 -1.99
C SER A 85 14.36 10.54 -0.77
N ASN A 86 13.69 11.65 -0.48
CA ASN A 86 14.06 12.60 0.57
C ASN A 86 13.03 12.66 1.71
N ARG A 87 12.01 11.81 1.70
CA ARG A 87 10.94 11.84 2.72
C ARG A 87 11.48 11.55 4.13
N GLY A 88 12.49 10.70 4.26
CA GLY A 88 13.18 10.40 5.52
C GLY A 88 14.06 11.54 6.06
N ASN A 89 14.35 12.57 5.26
CA ASN A 89 15.10 13.74 5.73
C ASN A 89 14.22 14.71 6.52
N MET A 90 12.91 14.44 6.61
CA MET A 90 11.94 15.33 7.25
C MET A 90 11.79 14.97 8.73
N SER A 91 12.61 15.58 9.59
CA SER A 91 12.44 15.46 11.05
C SER A 91 11.17 16.15 11.56
N ARG A 92 10.66 17.14 10.83
CA ARG A 92 9.38 17.81 11.08
C ARG A 92 8.42 17.65 9.90
N PRO A 93 7.09 17.62 10.12
CA PRO A 93 6.39 17.67 11.41
C PRO A 93 6.68 16.46 12.29
N SER A 94 6.50 16.60 13.61
CA SER A 94 6.66 15.49 14.56
C SER A 94 5.52 14.49 14.39
N THR A 95 5.74 13.26 14.86
CA THR A 95 4.72 12.21 14.86
C THR A 95 3.43 12.67 15.55
N ASP A 96 3.52 13.32 16.72
CA ASP A 96 2.36 13.88 17.43
C ASP A 96 1.59 14.91 16.60
N THR A 97 2.30 15.77 15.83
CA THR A 97 1.64 16.71 14.92
C THR A 97 0.91 15.98 13.79
N ILE A 98 1.45 14.85 13.30
CA ILE A 98 0.77 14.05 12.28
C ILE A 98 -0.48 13.37 12.85
N PHE A 99 -0.44 12.86 14.08
CA PHE A 99 -1.64 12.35 14.74
C PHE A 99 -2.68 13.44 14.98
N ALA A 100 -2.28 14.61 15.48
CA ALA A 100 -3.18 15.75 15.64
C ALA A 100 -3.78 16.23 14.31
N TYR A 101 -3.02 16.13 13.21
CA TYR A 101 -3.51 16.42 11.87
C TYR A 101 -4.57 15.40 11.41
N ARG A 102 -4.34 14.10 11.66
CA ARG A 102 -5.34 13.05 11.42
C ARG A 102 -6.63 13.33 12.16
N ASP A 103 -6.54 13.58 13.47
CA ASP A 103 -7.71 13.87 14.32
C ASP A 103 -8.48 15.10 13.83
N TYR A 104 -7.74 16.14 13.41
CA TYR A 104 -8.33 17.35 12.86
C TYR A 104 -9.14 17.08 11.59
N VAL A 105 -8.56 16.38 10.61
CA VAL A 105 -9.23 16.07 9.35
C VAL A 105 -10.35 15.07 9.56
N ASP A 106 -10.16 14.05 10.41
CA ASP A 106 -11.18 13.05 10.73
C ASP A 106 -12.41 13.71 11.35
N LYS A 107 -12.23 14.65 12.30
CA LYS A 107 -13.35 15.42 12.86
C LYS A 107 -14.15 16.15 11.76
N HIS A 108 -13.48 16.84 10.85
CA HIS A 108 -14.16 17.59 9.79
C HIS A 108 -14.77 16.69 8.73
N MET A 109 -14.21 15.50 8.49
CA MET A 109 -14.83 14.47 7.65
C MET A 109 -16.11 13.92 8.27
N LEU A 110 -16.15 13.74 9.59
CA LEU A 110 -17.38 13.36 10.29
C LEU A 110 -18.45 14.46 10.17
N ASP A 111 -18.08 15.72 10.41
CA ASP A 111 -18.98 16.86 10.22
C ASP A 111 -19.47 16.96 8.76
N PHE A 112 -18.59 16.69 7.79
CA PHE A 112 -18.92 16.64 6.37
C PHE A 112 -20.00 15.59 6.06
N PHE A 113 -19.93 14.39 6.64
CA PHE A 113 -20.94 13.36 6.41
C PHE A 113 -22.33 13.75 6.91
N GLU A 114 -22.43 14.53 8.00
CA GLU A 114 -23.70 15.03 8.53
C GLU A 114 -24.38 16.06 7.61
N THR A 115 -23.63 16.67 6.68
CA THR A 115 -24.19 17.61 5.70
C THR A 115 -24.99 16.93 4.58
N ASN A 116 -25.07 15.60 4.55
CA ASN A 116 -25.65 14.81 3.47
C ASN A 116 -25.05 15.15 2.09
N PRO A 117 -23.74 14.90 1.91
CA PRO A 117 -23.03 15.29 0.70
C PRO A 117 -23.56 14.56 -0.54
N LYS A 118 -23.41 15.22 -1.70
CA LYS A 118 -23.84 14.66 -2.99
C LYS A 118 -23.06 13.38 -3.32
N GLN A 119 -23.70 12.48 -4.07
CA GLN A 119 -23.10 11.18 -4.46
C GLN A 119 -21.69 11.30 -5.05
N LYS A 120 -21.44 12.30 -5.93
CA LYS A 120 -20.11 12.52 -6.52
C LYS A 120 -19.00 12.72 -5.47
N LEU A 121 -19.31 13.34 -4.33
CA LEU A 121 -18.37 13.52 -3.24
C LEU A 121 -18.20 12.25 -2.42
N LEU A 122 -19.28 11.47 -2.24
CA LEU A 122 -19.20 10.15 -1.65
C LEU A 122 -18.32 9.20 -2.50
N ASP A 123 -18.40 9.28 -3.82
CA ASP A 123 -17.53 8.52 -4.73
C ASP A 123 -16.05 8.92 -4.56
N LEU A 124 -15.78 10.21 -4.31
CA LEU A 124 -14.44 10.71 -4.01
C LEU A 124 -13.94 10.27 -2.62
N VAL A 125 -14.83 10.18 -1.64
CA VAL A 125 -14.52 9.56 -0.34
C VAL A 125 -14.16 8.09 -0.54
N ASP A 126 -14.93 7.34 -1.33
CA ASP A 126 -14.61 5.93 -1.64
C ASP A 126 -13.23 5.80 -2.31
N LEU A 127 -12.88 6.70 -3.24
CA LEU A 127 -11.53 6.74 -3.81
C LEU A 127 -10.46 7.00 -2.73
N GLY A 128 -10.68 7.98 -1.86
CA GLY A 128 -9.75 8.30 -0.76
C GLY A 128 -9.57 7.15 0.22
N LEU A 129 -10.63 6.39 0.50
CA LEU A 129 -10.58 5.21 1.35
C LEU A 129 -9.80 4.06 0.71
N ASN A 130 -10.05 3.77 -0.56
CA ASN A 130 -9.28 2.75 -1.28
C ASN A 130 -7.81 3.16 -1.44
N HIS A 131 -7.55 4.45 -1.62
CA HIS A 131 -6.20 5.02 -1.61
C HIS A 131 -5.51 4.85 -0.25
N GLU A 132 -6.22 5.05 0.87
CA GLU A 132 -5.65 4.75 2.19
C GLU A 132 -5.36 3.25 2.36
N GLN A 133 -6.21 2.36 1.84
CA GLN A 133 -5.93 0.92 1.88
C GLN A 133 -4.70 0.53 1.04
N GLN A 134 -4.45 1.17 -0.11
CA GLN A 134 -3.16 1.03 -0.81
C GLN A 134 -2.00 1.48 0.07
N HIS A 135 -2.16 2.61 0.79
CA HIS A 135 -1.15 3.09 1.72
C HIS A 135 -0.98 2.23 2.98
N GLN A 136 -1.99 1.47 3.39
CA GLN A 136 -1.89 0.48 4.46
C GLN A 136 -1.02 -0.69 4.02
N GLU A 137 -1.20 -1.21 2.80
CA GLU A 137 -0.31 -2.24 2.24
C GLU A 137 1.13 -1.74 2.15
N LEU A 138 1.34 -0.53 1.59
CA LEU A 138 2.67 0.06 1.50
C LEU A 138 3.30 0.31 2.88
N LEU A 139 2.50 0.74 3.86
CA LEU A 139 2.96 0.95 5.23
C LEU A 139 3.47 -0.37 5.85
N ILE A 140 2.77 -1.48 5.61
CA ILE A 140 3.21 -2.82 6.03
C ILE A 140 4.55 -3.16 5.37
N THR A 141 4.68 -2.99 4.05
CA THR A 141 5.93 -3.34 3.34
C THR A 141 7.10 -2.44 3.72
N ASP A 142 6.85 -1.15 3.94
CA ASP A 142 7.90 -0.17 4.27
C ASP A 142 8.39 -0.34 5.70
N VAL A 143 7.48 -0.59 6.65
CA VAL A 143 7.85 -0.95 8.03
C VAL A 143 8.57 -2.29 8.05
N LYS A 144 8.11 -3.29 7.27
CA LYS A 144 8.82 -4.57 7.11
C LYS A 144 10.25 -4.36 6.69
N TYR A 145 10.45 -3.60 5.62
CA TYR A 145 11.77 -3.30 5.09
C TYR A 145 12.64 -2.58 6.13
N MET A 146 12.09 -1.57 6.81
CA MET A 146 12.77 -0.83 7.87
C MET A 146 13.23 -1.73 9.02
N LEU A 147 12.32 -2.50 9.62
CA LEU A 147 12.64 -3.37 10.77
C LEU A 147 13.58 -4.50 10.35
N GLY A 148 13.38 -5.11 9.18
CA GLY A 148 14.24 -6.19 8.67
C GLY A 148 15.64 -5.74 8.24
N ASN A 149 15.90 -4.43 8.14
CA ASN A 149 17.25 -3.86 7.94
C ASN A 149 17.88 -3.35 9.24
N ASN A 150 17.16 -3.42 10.37
CA ASN A 150 17.74 -3.11 11.67
C ASN A 150 18.59 -4.30 12.15
N ALA A 151 19.83 -4.05 12.57
CA ALA A 151 20.77 -5.08 13.01
C ALA A 151 20.28 -5.90 14.22
N LEU A 152 19.29 -5.38 14.97
CA LEU A 152 18.68 -6.06 16.11
C LEU A 152 17.47 -6.94 15.72
N PHE A 153 17.00 -6.89 14.47
CA PHE A 153 15.81 -7.60 13.98
C PHE A 153 14.63 -7.52 14.96
N PRO A 154 14.14 -6.30 15.28
CA PRO A 154 13.05 -6.10 16.22
C PRO A 154 11.80 -6.86 15.77
N VAL A 155 11.07 -7.37 16.76
CA VAL A 155 9.80 -8.05 16.56
C VAL A 155 8.70 -7.01 16.41
N PHE A 156 7.93 -7.06 15.32
CA PHE A 156 6.82 -6.11 15.11
C PHE A 156 5.62 -6.48 15.97
N ASN A 157 5.23 -7.76 15.98
CA ASN A 157 4.12 -8.26 16.78
C ASN A 157 4.38 -9.70 17.19
N SER A 158 4.59 -9.94 18.50
CA SER A 158 4.91 -11.26 19.05
C SER A 158 3.77 -12.28 18.95
N ASP A 159 2.53 -11.81 18.77
CA ASP A 159 1.34 -12.66 18.73
C ASP A 159 1.03 -13.13 17.30
N PHE A 160 1.77 -12.65 16.30
CA PHE A 160 1.55 -12.96 14.89
C PHE A 160 2.66 -13.85 14.32
N ASN A 161 2.30 -14.97 13.68
CA ASN A 161 3.26 -15.89 13.10
C ASN A 161 2.68 -16.64 11.89
N LEU A 162 3.28 -16.44 10.71
CA LEU A 162 2.88 -17.05 9.44
C LEU A 162 3.56 -18.41 9.14
N ILE A 163 4.43 -18.91 10.03
CA ILE A 163 5.19 -20.15 9.79
C ILE A 163 4.28 -21.39 9.73
N LYS A 164 3.02 -21.28 10.18
CA LYS A 164 2.06 -22.40 10.19
C LYS A 164 1.19 -22.49 8.93
N ASP A 165 1.33 -21.54 8.01
CA ASP A 165 0.50 -21.52 6.81
C ASP A 165 0.99 -22.59 5.83
N GLU A 166 0.05 -23.39 5.34
CA GLU A 166 0.27 -24.44 4.35
C GLU A 166 -0.78 -24.38 3.25
N ASN A 167 -0.43 -24.85 2.06
CA ASN A 167 -1.39 -24.97 0.97
C ASN A 167 -2.46 -26.00 1.36
N THR A 168 -3.72 -25.57 1.37
CA THR A 168 -4.88 -26.46 1.58
C THR A 168 -5.41 -27.06 0.29
N ALA A 169 -4.90 -26.60 -0.86
CA ALA A 169 -5.22 -27.09 -2.19
C ALA A 169 -3.93 -27.51 -2.91
N ALA A 170 -4.04 -28.45 -3.85
CA ALA A 170 -2.91 -28.98 -4.61
C ALA A 170 -3.27 -29.26 -6.09
N ASP A 171 -4.41 -28.73 -6.55
CA ASP A 171 -4.96 -29.07 -7.87
C ASP A 171 -4.63 -27.99 -8.91
N THR A 172 -4.67 -28.39 -10.19
CA THR A 172 -4.71 -27.45 -11.31
C THR A 172 -6.15 -27.17 -11.71
N VAL A 173 -6.42 -25.90 -12.03
CA VAL A 173 -7.68 -25.48 -12.63
C VAL A 173 -7.45 -25.30 -14.12
N LYS A 174 -8.17 -26.10 -14.91
CA LYS A 174 -8.18 -25.98 -16.36
C LYS A 174 -9.11 -24.86 -16.80
N ILE A 175 -8.58 -23.93 -17.59
CA ILE A 175 -9.34 -22.90 -18.28
C ILE A 175 -9.38 -23.27 -19.76
N SER A 176 -10.58 -23.48 -20.29
CA SER A 176 -10.76 -23.89 -21.68
C SER A 176 -10.57 -22.72 -22.63
N ALA A 177 -10.12 -22.99 -23.85
CA ALA A 177 -9.97 -21.97 -24.88
C ALA A 177 -11.33 -21.32 -25.20
N ASP A 178 -11.43 -20.01 -25.02
CA ASP A 178 -12.63 -19.24 -25.36
C ASP A 178 -12.32 -17.73 -25.49
N VAL A 179 -13.32 -16.97 -25.91
CA VAL A 179 -13.34 -15.52 -25.84
C VAL A 179 -13.98 -15.09 -24.52
N TYR A 180 -13.13 -14.72 -23.56
CA TYR A 180 -13.53 -14.24 -22.25
C TYR A 180 -13.79 -12.74 -22.25
N LYS A 181 -14.65 -12.31 -21.34
CA LYS A 181 -14.94 -10.89 -21.10
C LYS A 181 -14.26 -10.46 -19.80
N ILE A 182 -13.33 -9.51 -19.88
CA ILE A 182 -12.54 -9.01 -18.75
C ILE A 182 -12.79 -7.53 -18.49
N GLY A 183 -12.43 -7.07 -17.28
CA GLY A 183 -12.72 -5.73 -16.76
C GLY A 183 -13.83 -5.73 -15.71
N TYR A 184 -13.92 -4.66 -14.93
CA TYR A 184 -14.89 -4.49 -13.84
C TYR A 184 -16.33 -4.46 -14.36
N GLN A 185 -17.21 -5.29 -13.80
CA GLN A 185 -18.59 -5.47 -14.26
C GLN A 185 -19.63 -5.42 -13.13
N ASP A 186 -19.17 -5.25 -11.89
CA ASP A 186 -20.02 -5.27 -10.71
C ASP A 186 -20.52 -3.86 -10.33
N ARG A 187 -21.21 -3.79 -9.19
CA ARG A 187 -21.66 -2.54 -8.58
C ARG A 187 -20.76 -2.23 -7.39
N GLY A 188 -20.14 -1.04 -7.39
CA GLY A 188 -19.24 -0.62 -6.34
C GLY A 188 -18.05 0.18 -6.89
N PHE A 189 -17.02 0.29 -6.06
CA PHE A 189 -15.77 0.94 -6.43
C PHE A 189 -14.90 0.01 -7.29
N CYS A 190 -14.21 0.60 -8.26
CA CYS A 190 -13.07 0.03 -8.97
C CYS A 190 -12.14 1.19 -9.36
N TYR A 191 -10.85 0.90 -9.56
CA TYR A 191 -9.95 1.88 -10.16
C TYR A 191 -10.25 2.04 -11.65
N ASP A 192 -9.89 3.20 -12.19
CA ASP A 192 -10.10 3.52 -13.61
C ASP A 192 -9.38 2.54 -14.56
N ASN A 193 -8.24 2.00 -14.14
CA ASN A 193 -7.48 0.98 -14.87
C ASN A 193 -8.20 -0.39 -14.97
N GLU A 194 -9.26 -0.61 -14.20
CA GLU A 194 -10.10 -1.82 -14.28
C GLU A 194 -11.31 -1.65 -15.23
N LEU A 195 -11.56 -0.41 -15.67
CA LEU A 195 -12.64 -0.08 -16.60
C LEU A 195 -12.29 -0.48 -18.04
N GLY A 196 -13.26 -0.31 -18.94
CA GLY A 196 -13.07 -0.62 -20.35
C GLY A 196 -13.29 -2.11 -20.63
N VAL A 197 -14.46 -2.62 -20.20
CA VAL A 197 -14.84 -4.02 -20.37
C VAL A 197 -14.74 -4.45 -21.83
N HIS A 198 -13.95 -5.47 -22.11
CA HIS A 198 -13.67 -5.93 -23.47
C HIS A 198 -13.49 -7.45 -23.53
N LYS A 199 -13.39 -7.96 -24.76
CA LYS A 199 -13.24 -9.38 -25.04
C LYS A 199 -11.79 -9.72 -25.37
N VAL A 200 -11.28 -10.82 -24.82
CA VAL A 200 -9.94 -11.34 -25.08
C VAL A 200 -10.07 -12.83 -25.38
N TYR A 201 -9.41 -13.28 -26.46
CA TYR A 201 -9.25 -14.71 -26.71
C TYR A 201 -8.16 -15.27 -25.80
N VAL A 202 -8.51 -16.29 -25.02
CA VAL A 202 -7.58 -16.98 -24.12
C VAL A 202 -7.48 -18.43 -24.61
N PRO A 203 -6.27 -18.93 -24.93
CA PRO A 203 -6.09 -20.33 -25.31
C PRO A 203 -6.28 -21.28 -24.11
N ASP A 204 -6.32 -22.59 -24.37
CA ASP A 204 -6.34 -23.59 -23.29
C ASP A 204 -5.09 -23.43 -22.41
N PHE A 205 -5.29 -23.33 -21.10
CA PHE A 205 -4.20 -23.36 -20.12
C PHE A 205 -4.67 -23.93 -18.78
N GLU A 206 -3.72 -24.20 -17.90
CA GLU A 206 -3.95 -24.60 -16.53
C GLU A 206 -3.24 -23.65 -15.57
N ILE A 207 -3.84 -23.40 -14.42
CA ILE A 207 -3.24 -22.62 -13.34
C ILE A 207 -3.40 -23.37 -12.03
N ASN A 208 -2.35 -23.41 -11.22
CA ASN A 208 -2.42 -23.99 -9.88
C ASN A 208 -3.41 -23.18 -9.03
N ASN A 209 -4.26 -23.84 -8.26
CA ASN A 209 -5.11 -23.19 -7.24
C ASN A 209 -4.39 -23.00 -5.90
N PHE A 210 -3.06 -23.04 -5.92
CA PHE A 210 -2.17 -22.90 -4.78
C PHE A 210 -0.93 -22.09 -5.19
N LEU A 211 -0.26 -21.49 -4.20
CA LEU A 211 0.94 -20.68 -4.42
C LEU A 211 2.21 -21.53 -4.29
N VAL A 212 3.28 -21.11 -4.97
CA VAL A 212 4.63 -21.65 -4.77
C VAL A 212 5.03 -21.43 -3.31
N THR A 213 5.39 -22.49 -2.60
CA THR A 213 5.78 -22.43 -1.20
C THR A 213 7.26 -22.08 -1.02
N ASN A 214 7.67 -21.75 0.20
CA ASN A 214 9.09 -21.63 0.55
C ASN A 214 9.86 -22.94 0.29
N GLY A 215 9.23 -24.10 0.47
CA GLY A 215 9.86 -25.41 0.20
C GLY A 215 10.07 -25.66 -1.29
N ASP A 216 9.09 -25.30 -2.12
CA ASP A 216 9.21 -25.37 -3.59
C ASP A 216 10.32 -24.44 -4.09
N TYR A 217 10.36 -23.21 -3.58
CA TYR A 217 11.37 -22.23 -3.97
C TYR A 217 12.77 -22.61 -3.49
N LEU A 218 12.89 -23.21 -2.29
CA LEU A 218 14.15 -23.75 -1.80
C LEU A 218 14.67 -24.86 -2.72
N SER A 219 13.78 -25.74 -3.20
CA SER A 219 14.14 -26.79 -4.16
C SER A 219 14.68 -26.20 -5.48
N PHE A 220 14.09 -25.11 -5.97
CA PHE A 220 14.61 -24.35 -7.12
C PHE A 220 16.01 -23.77 -6.85
N MET A 221 16.23 -23.19 -5.66
CA MET A 221 17.52 -22.64 -5.27
C MET A 221 18.60 -23.73 -5.18
N GLU A 222 18.31 -24.85 -4.53
CA GLU A 222 19.23 -25.98 -4.35
C GLU A 222 19.56 -26.68 -5.68
N ALA A 223 18.64 -26.67 -6.63
CA ALA A 223 18.85 -27.16 -7.99
C ALA A 223 19.73 -26.23 -8.87
N GLY A 224 20.22 -25.12 -8.32
CA GLY A 224 21.07 -24.16 -9.04
C GLY A 224 20.30 -23.08 -9.80
N GLY A 225 19.06 -22.78 -9.40
CA GLY A 225 18.18 -21.82 -10.08
C GLY A 225 18.78 -20.43 -10.29
N TYR A 226 19.62 -19.94 -9.37
CA TYR A 226 20.34 -18.65 -9.49
C TYR A 226 21.69 -18.75 -10.22
N SER A 227 22.05 -19.92 -10.73
CA SER A 227 23.30 -20.16 -11.46
C SER A 227 23.12 -20.66 -12.89
N ASP A 228 21.89 -21.03 -13.28
CA ASP A 228 21.56 -21.48 -14.64
C ASP A 228 20.85 -20.38 -15.44
N PHE A 229 21.57 -19.76 -16.38
CA PHE A 229 21.04 -18.69 -17.23
C PHE A 229 19.87 -19.14 -18.12
N ASN A 230 19.70 -20.44 -18.38
CA ASN A 230 18.61 -20.95 -19.22
C ASN A 230 17.23 -20.81 -18.56
N LEU A 231 17.20 -20.56 -17.25
CA LEU A 231 15.96 -20.38 -16.47
C LEU A 231 15.50 -18.93 -16.40
N TRP A 232 16.26 -17.99 -16.97
CA TRP A 232 16.01 -16.56 -16.84
C TRP A 232 15.78 -15.89 -18.19
N LEU A 233 14.92 -14.86 -18.19
CA LEU A 233 14.91 -13.86 -19.25
C LEU A 233 16.22 -13.05 -19.19
N ASP A 234 16.66 -12.50 -20.33
CA ASP A 234 17.95 -11.80 -20.47
C ASP A 234 18.14 -10.67 -19.44
N GLU A 235 17.16 -9.76 -19.31
CA GLU A 235 17.20 -8.68 -18.32
C GLU A 235 17.23 -9.21 -16.87
N GLY A 236 16.51 -10.30 -16.61
CA GLY A 236 16.48 -10.95 -15.31
C GLY A 236 17.84 -11.56 -14.94
N TRP A 237 18.49 -12.22 -15.90
CA TRP A 237 19.84 -12.78 -15.70
C TRP A 237 20.88 -11.68 -15.49
N ALA A 238 20.81 -10.58 -16.25
CA ALA A 238 21.68 -9.43 -16.06
C ALA A 238 21.52 -8.84 -14.64
N TRP A 239 20.29 -8.70 -14.15
CA TRP A 239 20.00 -8.23 -12.80
C TRP A 239 20.50 -9.20 -11.71
N VAL A 240 20.26 -10.50 -11.85
CA VAL A 240 20.75 -11.54 -10.90
C VAL A 240 22.27 -11.45 -10.73
N ASN A 241 23.01 -11.28 -11.84
CA ASN A 241 24.46 -11.17 -11.79
C ASN A 241 24.94 -9.83 -11.21
N ALA A 242 24.31 -8.71 -11.61
CA ALA A 242 24.71 -7.38 -11.17
C ALA A 242 24.49 -7.19 -9.66
N GLU A 243 23.34 -7.64 -9.15
CA GLU A 243 22.96 -7.52 -7.74
C GLU A 243 23.34 -8.75 -6.90
N GLN A 244 23.97 -9.76 -7.52
CA GLN A 244 24.42 -11.01 -6.88
C GLN A 244 23.30 -11.74 -6.12
N ILE A 245 22.11 -11.81 -6.72
CA ILE A 245 20.92 -12.39 -6.11
C ILE A 245 21.08 -13.91 -5.99
N LYS A 246 20.77 -14.45 -4.80
CA LYS A 246 20.88 -15.89 -4.49
C LYS A 246 19.65 -16.48 -3.81
N ALA A 247 18.70 -15.64 -3.43
CA ALA A 247 17.48 -15.99 -2.71
C ALA A 247 16.48 -14.83 -2.81
N PRO A 248 15.20 -15.06 -2.50
CA PRO A 248 14.27 -13.97 -2.22
C PRO A 248 14.79 -13.10 -1.06
N PRO A 249 14.43 -11.81 -1.00
CA PRO A 249 14.88 -10.94 0.09
C PRO A 249 14.33 -11.42 1.44
N CYS A 250 15.24 -11.90 2.31
CA CYS A 250 14.94 -12.25 3.69
C CYS A 250 14.84 -11.00 4.56
N ILE A 251 13.73 -10.28 4.43
CA ILE A 251 13.42 -9.15 5.31
C ILE A 251 12.67 -9.73 6.51
N GLY A 252 13.43 -10.21 7.50
CA GLY A 252 12.89 -10.80 8.71
C GLY A 252 12.20 -9.75 9.56
N ILE A 253 10.87 -9.73 9.55
CA ILE A 253 10.12 -9.35 10.74
C ILE A 253 9.91 -10.67 11.48
N LYS A 254 10.40 -10.74 12.72
CA LYS A 254 9.97 -11.78 13.65
C LYS A 254 8.79 -11.31 14.49
#